data_AF-A0A813JQ77-F1
#
_entry.id   AF-A0A813JQ77-F1
#
_cell.length_a   1.000
_cell.length_b   1.000
_cell.length_c   1.000
_cell.angle_alpha   90.00
_cell.angle_beta   90.00
_cell.angle_gamma   90.00
#
_symmetry.space_group_name_H-M   'P 1'
#
loop_
_entity.id
_entity.type
_entity.pdbx_description
1 polymer ?
#
loop_
_entity_poly.entity_id
_entity_poly.type
_entity_poly.pdbx_seq_one_letter_code
_entity_poly.pdbx_strand_id
1 'polypeptide(L)'
;VNPEFDRLRKRSEIRVAEEARQREMEVMRRQLGRLQQRLLETDKLADKLKDLGQEALTEEELAKLQRRPRVELDIAHLTSELGLDACGADQDVDSEEEEQQAKEAVKTVRVQKQREKEKVQKAHHEDKRAMQKERNKCRERKLTED
;
A
#
# COMPACT_ATOMS: atom_id res chain seq x y z
N VAL A 1 -41.01 -10.34 21.65
CA VAL A 1 -39.98 -9.51 20.98
C VAL A 1 -39.48 -8.50 21.99
N ASN A 2 -38.19 -8.50 22.33
CA ASN A 2 -37.66 -7.64 23.38
C ASN A 2 -37.20 -6.29 22.77
N PRO A 3 -37.87 -5.17 23.09
CA PRO A 3 -37.64 -3.88 22.45
C PRO A 3 -36.23 -3.30 22.71
N GLU A 4 -35.54 -3.75 23.77
CA GLU A 4 -34.16 -3.32 24.03
C GLU A 4 -33.16 -3.98 23.08
N PHE A 5 -33.38 -5.25 22.72
CA PHE A 5 -32.56 -5.94 21.72
C PHE A 5 -32.72 -5.33 20.32
N ASP A 6 -33.94 -4.90 19.96
CA ASP A 6 -34.18 -4.23 18.68
C ASP A 6 -33.48 -2.86 18.61
N ARG A 7 -33.46 -2.11 19.71
CA ARG A 7 -32.72 -0.84 19.80
C ARG A 7 -31.21 -1.06 19.69
N LEU A 8 -30.68 -2.10 20.35
CA LEU A 8 -29.27 -2.44 20.29
C LEU A 8 -28.86 -2.88 18.88
N ARG A 9 -29.69 -3.68 18.23
CA ARG A 9 -29.49 -4.12 16.84
C ARG A 9 -29.42 -2.94 15.88
N LYS A 10 -30.41 -2.03 15.93
CA LYS A 10 -30.42 -0.82 15.09
C LYS A 10 -29.19 0.05 15.32
N ARG A 11 -28.73 0.22 16.56
CA ARG A 11 -27.49 0.95 16.85
C ARG A 11 -26.26 0.28 16.25
N SER A 12 -26.18 -1.04 16.32
CA SER A 12 -25.07 -1.78 15.71
C SER A 12 -25.06 -1.66 14.18
N GLU A 13 -26.23 -1.72 13.55
CA GLU A 13 -26.37 -1.54 12.09
C GLU A 13 -25.95 -0.14 11.65
N ILE A 14 -26.35 0.90 12.39
CA ILE A 14 -25.92 2.28 12.13
C ILE A 14 -24.41 2.41 12.26
N ARG A 15 -23.81 1.88 13.35
CA ARG A 15 -22.35 1.94 13.53
C ARG A 15 -21.60 1.24 12.40
N VAL A 16 -22.04 0.06 11.99
CA VAL A 16 -21.41 -0.67 10.88
C VAL A 16 -21.53 0.11 9.57
N ALA A 17 -22.66 0.75 9.31
CA ALA A 17 -22.85 1.59 8.13
C ALA A 17 -21.96 2.85 8.17
N GLU A 18 -21.81 3.48 9.33
CA GLU A 18 -20.91 4.63 9.54
C GLU A 18 -19.45 4.24 9.34
N GLU A 19 -19.01 3.12 9.91
CA GLU A 19 -17.65 2.60 9.72
C GLU A 19 -17.38 2.25 8.25
N ALA A 20 -18.36 1.68 7.55
CA ALA A 20 -18.23 1.38 6.12
C ALA A 20 -18.05 2.66 5.29
N ARG A 21 -18.87 3.70 5.57
CA ARG A 21 -18.73 5.02 4.93
C ARG A 21 -17.38 5.66 5.23
N GLN A 22 -16.90 5.60 6.47
CA GLN A 22 -15.58 6.12 6.83
C GLN A 22 -14.46 5.43 6.05
N ARG A 23 -14.50 4.11 5.93
CA ARG A 23 -13.52 3.35 5.13
C ARG A 23 -13.57 3.74 3.66
N GLU A 24 -14.75 3.93 3.10
CA GLU A 24 -14.93 4.37 1.72
C GLU A 24 -14.32 5.76 1.48
N MET A 25 -14.58 6.71 2.40
CA MET A 25 -13.97 8.05 2.38
C MET A 25 -12.44 7.99 2.50
N GLU A 26 -11.90 7.14 3.38
CA GLU A 26 -10.45 6.95 3.50
C GLU A 26 -9.83 6.38 2.21
N VAL A 27 -10.51 5.43 1.56
CA VAL A 27 -10.06 4.87 0.28
C VAL A 27 -10.01 5.95 -0.79
N MET A 28 -11.07 6.76 -0.91
CA MET A 28 -11.12 7.87 -1.85
C MET A 28 -10.01 8.91 -1.57
N ARG A 29 -9.77 9.28 -0.30
CA ARG A 29 -8.67 10.18 0.10
C ARG A 29 -7.30 9.64 -0.31
N ARG A 30 -7.05 8.34 -0.07
CA ARG A 30 -5.81 7.68 -0.48
C ARG A 30 -5.66 7.64 -2.00
N GLN A 31 -6.74 7.43 -2.74
CA GLN A 31 -6.73 7.47 -4.20
C GLN A 31 -6.41 8.88 -4.71
N LEU A 32 -7.04 9.90 -4.15
CA LEU A 32 -6.79 11.30 -4.47
C LEU A 32 -5.30 11.65 -4.26
N GLY A 33 -4.73 11.33 -3.10
CA GLY A 33 -3.31 11.60 -2.82
C GLY A 33 -2.36 10.92 -3.82
N ARG A 34 -2.65 9.67 -4.23
CA ARG A 34 -1.85 8.99 -5.26
C ARG A 34 -1.95 9.65 -6.63
N LEU A 35 -3.13 10.12 -7.01
CA LEU A 35 -3.31 10.83 -8.29
C LEU A 35 -2.63 12.19 -8.27
N GLN A 36 -2.70 12.92 -7.16
CA GLN A 36 -1.97 14.19 -6.99
C GLN A 36 -0.46 13.98 -7.08
N GLN A 37 0.08 12.94 -6.44
CA GLN A 37 1.51 12.58 -6.57
C GLN A 37 1.88 12.25 -8.01
N ARG A 38 1.04 11.49 -8.71
CA ARG A 38 1.23 11.19 -10.12
C ARG A 38 1.19 12.46 -10.99
N LEU A 39 0.33 13.42 -10.66
CA LEU A 39 0.25 14.70 -11.35
C LEU A 39 1.55 15.50 -11.16
N LEU A 40 2.06 15.57 -9.92
CA LEU A 40 3.35 16.20 -9.61
C LEU A 40 4.53 15.55 -10.37
N GLU A 41 4.53 14.22 -10.49
CA GLU A 41 5.52 13.53 -11.32
C GLU A 41 5.40 13.90 -12.80
N THR A 42 4.17 14.01 -13.32
CA THR A 42 3.96 14.46 -14.71
C THR A 42 4.32 15.93 -14.91
N ASP A 43 4.16 16.80 -13.90
CA ASP A 43 4.63 18.18 -13.96
C ASP A 43 6.16 18.24 -14.05
N LYS A 44 6.87 17.45 -13.24
CA LYS A 44 8.34 17.33 -13.35
C LYS A 44 8.79 16.86 -14.74
N LEU A 45 8.04 15.94 -15.35
CA LEU A 45 8.32 15.52 -16.74
C LEU A 45 8.04 16.63 -17.74
N ALA A 46 6.99 17.42 -17.53
CA ALA A 46 6.65 18.55 -18.38
C ALA A 46 7.72 19.65 -18.29
N ASP A 47 8.28 19.88 -17.10
CA ASP A 47 9.36 20.85 -16.91
C ASP A 47 10.66 20.36 -17.53
N LYS A 48 11.02 19.08 -17.35
CA LYS A 48 12.15 18.47 -18.09
C LYS A 48 12.00 18.59 -19.61
N LEU A 49 10.78 18.41 -20.12
CA LEU A 49 10.48 18.55 -21.54
C LEU A 49 10.69 20.00 -22.02
N LYS A 50 10.35 20.99 -21.20
CA LYS A 50 10.59 22.41 -21.50
C LYS A 50 12.07 22.76 -21.45
N ASP A 51 12.80 22.25 -20.47
CA ASP A 51 14.19 22.62 -20.20
C ASP A 51 15.19 21.93 -21.13
N LEU A 52 15.02 20.62 -21.34
CA LEU A 52 15.96 19.77 -22.08
C LEU A 52 15.45 19.36 -23.47
N GLY A 53 14.20 19.68 -23.79
CA GLY A 53 13.57 19.30 -25.06
C GLY A 53 13.08 17.85 -25.10
N GLN A 54 12.47 17.47 -26.23
CA GLN A 54 11.84 16.15 -26.41
C GLN A 54 12.83 14.97 -26.35
N GLU A 55 14.08 15.19 -26.71
CA GLU A 55 15.12 14.15 -26.76
C GLU A 55 15.51 13.61 -25.38
N ALA A 56 15.21 14.37 -24.31
CA ALA A 56 15.52 13.98 -22.93
C ALA A 56 14.45 13.06 -22.30
N LEU A 57 13.30 12.86 -22.96
CA LEU A 57 12.23 12.00 -22.47
C LEU A 57 12.16 10.70 -23.28
N THR A 58 11.86 9.62 -22.57
CA THR A 58 11.53 8.34 -23.19
C THR A 58 10.11 8.35 -23.75
N GLU A 59 9.81 7.46 -24.71
CA GLU A 59 8.45 7.29 -25.24
C GLU A 59 7.42 6.98 -24.14
N GLU A 60 7.82 6.24 -23.10
CA GLU A 60 6.98 5.95 -21.93
C GLU A 60 6.65 7.21 -21.12
N GLU A 61 7.59 8.14 -20.96
CA GLU A 61 7.39 9.40 -20.24
C GLU A 61 6.52 10.37 -21.02
N LEU A 62 6.67 10.43 -22.34
CA LEU A 62 5.77 11.17 -23.22
C LEU A 62 4.34 10.61 -23.16
N ALA A 63 4.18 9.29 -23.12
CA ALA A 63 2.87 8.67 -22.93
C ALA A 63 2.25 9.01 -21.56
N LYS A 64 3.07 9.19 -20.51
CA LYS A 64 2.58 9.66 -19.19
C LYS A 64 2.08 11.10 -19.27
N LEU A 65 2.79 11.98 -19.97
CA LEU A 65 2.37 13.36 -20.22
C LEU A 65 1.05 13.44 -21.00
N GLN A 66 0.89 12.62 -22.03
CA GLN A 66 -0.36 12.56 -22.80
C GLN A 66 -1.57 12.15 -21.95
N ARG A 67 -1.36 11.34 -20.90
CA ARG A 67 -2.42 10.90 -19.98
C ARG A 67 -2.73 11.92 -18.89
N ARG A 68 -1.99 13.03 -18.79
CA ARG A 68 -2.17 14.07 -17.77
C ARG A 68 -3.61 14.60 -17.67
N PRO A 69 -4.30 14.96 -18.78
CA PRO A 69 -5.68 15.51 -18.68
C PRO A 69 -6.65 14.52 -18.05
N ARG A 70 -6.42 13.21 -18.24
CA ARG A 70 -7.24 12.18 -17.60
C ARG A 70 -7.02 12.14 -16.09
N VAL A 71 -5.77 12.26 -15.65
CA VAL A 71 -5.43 12.30 -14.22
C VAL A 71 -6.02 13.54 -13.56
N GLU A 72 -5.98 14.70 -14.22
CA GLU A 72 -6.60 15.94 -13.73
C GLU A 72 -8.12 15.81 -13.57
N LEU A 73 -8.78 15.18 -14.54
CA LEU A 73 -10.22 14.89 -14.46
C LEU A 73 -10.55 13.92 -13.31
N ASP A 74 -9.79 12.85 -13.14
CA ASP A 74 -10.00 11.89 -12.06
C ASP A 74 -9.77 12.54 -10.67
N ILE A 75 -8.81 13.48 -10.57
CA ILE A 75 -8.61 14.30 -9.35
C ILE A 75 -9.83 15.17 -9.10
N ALA A 76 -10.27 15.94 -10.09
CA ALA A 76 -11.43 16.83 -9.95
C ALA A 76 -12.70 16.07 -9.52
N HIS A 77 -12.90 14.87 -10.09
CA HIS A 77 -14.00 13.99 -9.71
C HIS A 77 -13.92 13.57 -8.25
N LEU A 78 -12.77 13.02 -7.81
CA LEU A 78 -12.58 12.60 -6.42
C LEU A 78 -12.65 13.77 -5.43
N THR A 79 -12.15 14.94 -5.80
CA THR A 79 -12.26 16.15 -4.99
C THR A 79 -13.73 16.52 -4.77
N SER A 80 -14.57 16.43 -5.81
CA SER A 80 -16.00 16.70 -5.71
C SER A 80 -16.76 15.63 -4.93
N GLU A 81 -16.47 14.35 -5.15
CA GLU A 81 -17.06 13.25 -4.38
C GLU A 81 -16.73 13.33 -2.88
N LEU A 82 -15.54 13.82 -2.54
CA LEU A 82 -15.12 14.05 -1.16
C LEU A 82 -15.67 15.35 -0.56
N GLY A 83 -16.34 16.20 -1.34
CA GLY A 83 -16.83 17.52 -0.90
C GLY A 83 -15.72 18.51 -0.58
N LEU A 84 -14.54 18.34 -1.18
CA LEU A 84 -13.35 19.21 -0.98
C LEU A 84 -13.33 20.41 -1.94
N ASP A 85 -14.28 20.46 -2.87
CA ASP A 85 -14.52 21.50 -3.86
C ASP A 85 -15.07 22.82 -3.28
N ALA A 86 -15.55 22.82 -2.02
CA ALA A 86 -16.16 23.99 -1.37
C ALA A 86 -15.25 24.77 -0.40
N CYS A 87 -14.03 24.32 -0.10
CA CYS A 87 -13.11 25.04 0.78
C CYS A 87 -11.93 25.62 -0.01
N GLY A 88 -12.12 26.83 -0.52
CA GLY A 88 -10.99 27.67 -0.92
C GLY A 88 -10.06 27.90 0.27
N ALA A 89 -8.76 27.80 0.00
CA ALA A 89 -7.66 28.38 0.78
C ALA A 89 -7.77 28.19 2.30
N ASP A 90 -7.30 27.05 2.79
CA ASP A 90 -6.61 26.87 4.08
C ASP A 90 -6.58 25.36 4.39
N GLN A 91 -5.66 24.63 3.75
CA GLN A 91 -5.19 23.36 4.32
C GLN A 91 -3.69 23.49 4.52
N ASP A 92 -3.36 23.60 5.80
CA ASP A 92 -2.03 23.72 6.35
C ASP A 92 -1.07 22.71 5.74
N VAL A 93 0.06 23.26 5.35
CA VAL A 93 1.25 22.58 4.86
C VAL A 93 1.87 21.85 6.07
N ASP A 94 1.39 20.66 6.40
CA ASP A 94 2.02 19.85 7.45
C ASP A 94 1.96 18.33 7.19
N SER A 95 2.01 17.94 5.90
CA SER A 95 1.86 16.53 5.48
C SER A 95 3.16 15.87 5.01
N GLU A 96 4.33 16.51 5.19
CA GLU A 96 5.61 15.90 4.83
C GLU A 96 6.15 14.97 5.92
N GLU A 97 5.90 15.24 7.20
CA GLU A 97 6.38 14.41 8.32
C GLU A 97 5.55 13.12 8.49
N GLU A 98 4.23 13.17 8.34
CA GLU A 98 3.37 11.96 8.41
C GLU A 98 3.60 11.02 7.22
N GLU A 99 3.86 11.55 6.02
CA GLU A 99 4.08 10.72 4.83
C GLU A 99 5.45 10.02 4.87
N GLN A 100 6.47 10.68 5.44
CA GLN A 100 7.78 10.08 5.69
C GLN A 100 7.68 8.98 6.77
N GLN A 101 6.97 9.22 7.87
CA GLN A 101 6.75 8.21 8.91
C GLN A 101 5.95 7.00 8.40
N ALA A 102 4.94 7.20 7.56
CA ALA A 102 4.17 6.11 6.97
C ALA A 102 5.01 5.26 6.00
N LYS A 103 5.88 5.90 5.18
CA LYS A 103 6.81 5.18 4.29
C LYS A 103 7.86 4.40 5.07
N GLU A 104 8.36 4.94 6.18
CA GLU A 104 9.31 4.24 7.06
C GLU A 104 8.67 3.07 7.82
N ALA A 105 7.44 3.24 8.31
CA ALA A 105 6.68 2.17 8.95
C ALA A 105 6.39 1.01 7.98
N VAL A 106 6.01 1.30 6.73
CA VAL A 106 5.79 0.25 5.71
C VAL A 106 7.11 -0.45 5.33
N LYS A 107 8.22 0.29 5.27
CA LYS A 107 9.55 -0.28 4.99
C LYS A 107 10.02 -1.20 6.11
N THR A 108 9.84 -0.82 7.38
CA THR A 108 10.23 -1.65 8.52
C THR A 108 9.41 -2.94 8.61
N VAL A 109 8.09 -2.88 8.39
CA VAL A 109 7.22 -4.06 8.34
C VAL A 109 7.60 -5.01 7.20
N ARG A 110 7.94 -4.49 6.01
CA ARG A 110 8.37 -5.32 4.87
C ARG A 110 9.71 -6.01 5.13
N VAL A 111 10.66 -5.32 5.76
CA VAL A 111 11.96 -5.90 6.14
C VAL A 111 11.81 -6.95 7.23
N GLN A 112 10.94 -6.74 8.23
CA GLN A 112 10.64 -7.75 9.24
C GLN A 112 10.02 -9.01 8.62
N LYS A 113 9.04 -8.86 7.73
CA LYS A 113 8.41 -9.99 7.04
C LYS A 113 9.38 -10.79 6.16
N GLN A 114 10.36 -10.13 5.55
CA GLN A 114 11.44 -10.80 4.81
C GLN A 114 12.35 -11.61 5.76
N ARG A 115 12.76 -11.03 6.89
CA ARG A 115 13.60 -11.71 7.89
C ARG A 115 12.90 -12.91 8.52
N GLU A 116 11.60 -12.82 8.79
CA GLU A 116 10.82 -13.96 9.29
C GLU A 116 10.75 -15.09 8.26
N LYS A 117 10.47 -14.76 7.00
CA LYS A 117 10.44 -15.76 5.92
C LYS A 117 11.80 -16.46 5.77
N GLU A 118 12.90 -15.72 5.88
CA GLU A 118 14.25 -16.26 5.82
C GLU A 118 14.58 -17.16 7.03
N LYS A 119 14.18 -16.77 8.25
CA LYS A 119 14.31 -17.61 9.45
C LYS A 119 13.54 -18.92 9.32
N VAL A 120 12.30 -18.86 8.83
CA VAL A 120 11.45 -20.05 8.64
C VAL A 120 12.06 -20.98 7.58
N GLN A 121 12.56 -20.44 6.47
CA GLN A 121 13.23 -21.24 5.44
C GLN A 121 14.52 -21.87 5.95
N LYS A 122 15.33 -21.14 6.71
CA LYS A 122 16.55 -21.65 7.33
C LYS A 122 16.25 -22.78 8.31
N ALA A 123 15.27 -22.60 9.19
CA ALA A 123 14.83 -23.63 10.13
C ALA A 123 14.34 -24.90 9.42
N HIS A 124 13.53 -24.75 8.36
CA HIS A 124 13.06 -25.89 7.57
C HIS A 124 14.21 -26.63 6.84
N HIS A 125 15.22 -25.90 6.35
CA HIS A 125 16.40 -26.52 5.74
C HIS A 125 17.31 -27.23 6.75
N GLU A 126 17.47 -26.67 7.93
CA GLU A 126 18.22 -27.29 9.03
C GLU A 126 17.55 -28.57 9.53
N ASP A 127 16.22 -28.54 9.71
CA ASP A 127 15.43 -29.71 10.13
C ASP A 127 15.49 -30.84 9.09
N LYS A 128 15.34 -30.50 7.80
CA LYS A 128 15.51 -31.47 6.71
C LYS A 128 16.91 -32.10 6.70
N ARG A 129 17.97 -31.31 6.94
CA ARG A 129 19.35 -31.81 7.04
C ARG A 129 19.55 -32.69 8.26
N ALA A 130 18.95 -32.36 9.39
CA ALA A 130 19.02 -33.15 10.62
C ALA A 130 18.36 -34.53 10.42
N MET A 131 17.14 -34.55 9.88
CA MET A 131 16.42 -35.77 9.52
C MET A 131 17.20 -36.66 8.55
N GLN A 132 17.86 -36.06 7.56
CA GLN A 132 18.66 -36.81 6.58
C GLN A 132 19.93 -37.39 7.21
N LYS A 133 20.59 -36.65 8.11
CA LYS A 133 21.72 -37.16 8.89
C LYS A 133 21.31 -38.31 9.81
N GLU A 134 20.17 -38.20 10.47
CA GLU A 134 19.65 -39.26 11.35
C GLU A 134 19.33 -40.53 10.57
N ARG A 135 18.66 -40.41 9.41
CA ARG A 135 18.42 -41.54 8.51
C ARG A 135 19.71 -42.24 8.07
N ASN A 136 20.75 -41.48 7.76
CA ASN A 136 22.05 -42.05 7.38
C ASN A 136 22.71 -42.77 8.56
N LYS A 137 22.72 -42.18 9.76
CA LYS A 137 23.22 -42.84 10.98
C LYS A 137 22.48 -44.13 11.30
N CYS A 138 21.15 -44.16 11.15
CA CYS A 138 20.37 -45.38 11.34
C CYS A 138 20.71 -46.46 10.30
N ARG A 139 21.03 -46.08 9.06
CA ARG A 139 21.49 -47.03 8.03
C ARG A 139 22.88 -47.58 8.35
N GLU A 140 23.81 -46.71 8.75
CA GLU A 140 25.17 -47.09 9.12
C GLU A 140 25.18 -48.03 10.33
N ARG A 141 24.39 -47.76 11.38
CA ARG A 141 24.27 -48.68 12.53
C ARG A 141 23.79 -50.07 12.14
N LYS A 142 22.78 -50.15 11.27
CA LYS A 142 22.29 -51.45 10.76
C LYS A 142 23.34 -52.21 9.96
N LEU A 143 24.24 -51.50 9.26
CA LEU A 143 25.34 -52.10 8.50
C LEU A 143 26.50 -52.57 9.38
N THR A 144 26.60 -52.07 10.62
CA THR A 144 27.68 -52.41 11.57
C THR A 144 27.24 -53.40 12.66
N GLU A 145 25.96 -53.74 12.74
CA GLU A 145 25.38 -54.69 13.70
C GLU A 145 25.16 -56.11 13.11
N ASP A 146 25.53 -56.32 11.84
CA ASP A 146 25.70 -57.63 11.17
C ASP A 146 27.19 -58.03 11.10
#